data_AF-A0A2N8TIK5-F1
#
_entry.id   AF-A0A2N8TIK5-F1
#
_cell.length_a   1.000
_cell.length_b   1.000
_cell.length_c   1.000
_cell.angle_alpha   90.00
_cell.angle_beta   90.00
_cell.angle_gamma   90.00
#
_symmetry.space_group_name_H-M   'P 1'
#
loop_
_entity.id
_entity.type
_entity.pdbx_description
1 polymer ?
#
loop_
_entity_poly.entity_id
_entity_poly.type
_entity_poly.pdbx_seq_one_letter_code
_entity_poly.pdbx_strand_id
1 'polypeptide(L)' 'SPRDMYGTPGPYEDAVQGQPIFEENGPDDFKGVDIMRTVRSFDPCLPCGVHMYVGKGKTLTTLHSPTYGANHG' A
#
# COMPACT_ATOMS: atom_id res chain seq x y z
N SER A 1 5.50 9.45 1.80
CA SER A 1 5.11 10.87 1.86
C SER A 1 4.40 11.24 0.57
N PRO A 2 3.53 12.25 0.58
CA PRO A 2 3.05 12.89 -0.65
C PRO A 2 4.12 13.83 -1.22
N ARG A 3 3.79 14.49 -2.34
CA ARG A 3 4.61 15.56 -2.93
C ARG A 3 4.95 16.67 -1.94
N ASP A 4 6.17 17.18 -2.04
CA ASP A 4 6.63 18.32 -1.26
C ASP A 4 6.22 19.68 -1.89
N MET A 5 6.65 20.78 -1.26
CA MET A 5 6.37 22.15 -1.72
C MET A 5 6.96 22.46 -3.12
N TYR A 6 7.99 21.73 -3.53
CA TYR A 6 8.63 21.87 -4.84
C TYR A 6 8.01 20.93 -5.88
N GLY A 7 7.01 20.12 -5.48
CA GLY A 7 6.34 19.16 -6.33
C GLY A 7 7.10 17.85 -6.51
N THR A 8 8.18 17.64 -5.76
CA THR A 8 8.97 16.40 -5.82
C THR A 8 8.12 15.25 -5.25
N PRO A 9 7.90 14.17 -6.01
CA PRO A 9 7.11 13.02 -5.57
C PRO A 9 7.75 12.30 -4.40
N GLY A 10 6.92 11.72 -3.54
CA GLY A 10 7.40 10.86 -2.47
C GLY A 10 7.86 9.49 -2.99
N PRO A 11 8.58 8.68 -2.18
CA PRO A 11 9.15 7.41 -2.62
C PRO A 11 8.15 6.42 -3.22
N TYR A 12 6.91 6.40 -2.71
CA TYR A 12 5.86 5.53 -3.27
C TYR A 12 5.34 6.03 -4.62
N GLU A 13 5.19 7.34 -4.75
CA GLU A 13 4.70 7.95 -5.98
C GLU A 13 5.75 7.80 -7.09
N ASP A 14 7.01 8.08 -6.77
CA ASP A 14 8.14 7.96 -7.70
C ASP A 14 8.37 6.51 -8.15
N ALA A 15 8.32 5.54 -7.24
CA ALA A 15 8.56 4.13 -7.57
C ALA A 15 7.45 3.50 -8.43
N VAL A 16 6.20 3.97 -8.31
CA VAL A 16 5.07 3.48 -9.10
C VAL A 16 4.96 4.21 -10.45
N GLN A 17 5.41 5.46 -10.52
CA GLN A 17 5.38 6.25 -11.74
C GLN A 17 6.31 5.66 -12.81
N GLY A 18 5.76 5.35 -13.98
CA GLY A 18 6.53 4.78 -15.10
C GLY A 18 6.79 3.27 -14.97
N GLN A 19 6.20 2.60 -13.98
CA GLN A 19 6.32 1.16 -13.86
C GLN A 19 5.60 0.45 -15.04
N PRO A 20 6.27 -0.49 -15.75
CA PRO A 20 5.60 -1.31 -16.74
C PRO A 20 4.53 -2.20 -16.10
N ILE A 21 3.40 -2.34 -16.78
CA ILE A 21 2.30 -3.20 -16.36
C ILE A 21 2.46 -4.54 -17.08
N PHE A 22 2.66 -5.61 -16.30
CA PHE A 22 2.80 -6.99 -16.78
C PHE A 22 1.55 -7.82 -16.50
N GLU A 23 0.59 -7.28 -15.76
CA GLU A 23 -0.71 -7.90 -15.55
C GLU A 23 -1.44 -8.13 -16.89
N GLU A 24 -1.84 -9.38 -17.14
CA GLU A 24 -2.51 -9.80 -18.37
C GLU A 24 -4.03 -9.56 -18.33
N ASN A 25 -4.58 -9.16 -17.19
CA ASN A 25 -6.00 -8.86 -17.05
C ASN A 25 -6.39 -7.61 -17.85
N GLY A 26 -7.58 -7.65 -18.45
CA GLY A 26 -8.15 -6.48 -19.10
C GLY A 26 -8.51 -5.36 -18.11
N PRO A 27 -8.86 -4.16 -18.61
CA PRO A 27 -9.19 -3.00 -17.77
C PRO A 27 -10.34 -3.25 -16.79
N ASP A 28 -11.28 -4.13 -17.15
CA ASP A 28 -12.47 -4.46 -16.35
C ASP A 28 -12.17 -5.41 -15.17
N ASP A 29 -11.06 -6.17 -15.19
CA ASP A 29 -10.61 -7.07 -14.11
C ASP A 29 -9.17 -6.75 -13.65
N PHE A 30 -8.80 -5.47 -13.75
CA PHE A 30 -7.46 -5.02 -13.37
C PHE A 30 -7.32 -4.98 -11.84
N LYS A 31 -6.38 -5.78 -11.32
CA LYS A 31 -6.08 -5.90 -9.88
C LYS A 31 -4.91 -5.01 -9.45
N GLY A 32 -4.08 -4.58 -10.39
CA GLY A 32 -2.90 -3.77 -10.15
C GLY A 32 -1.80 -4.55 -9.42
N VAL A 33 -1.61 -5.83 -9.75
CA VAL A 33 -0.68 -6.71 -9.01
C VAL A 33 0.75 -6.15 -9.01
N ASP A 34 1.20 -5.59 -10.13
CA ASP A 34 2.54 -5.04 -10.23
C ASP A 34 2.70 -3.76 -9.39
N ILE A 35 1.68 -2.89 -9.36
CA ILE A 35 1.70 -1.67 -8.52
C ILE A 35 1.76 -2.07 -7.05
N MET A 36 0.94 -3.05 -6.68
CA MET A 36 0.84 -3.57 -5.33
C MET A 36 2.11 -4.29 -4.86
N ARG A 37 2.88 -4.91 -5.77
CA ARG A 37 4.20 -5.49 -5.46
C ARG A 37 5.18 -4.39 -5.05
N THR A 38 5.24 -3.30 -5.80
CA THR A 38 6.13 -2.17 -5.53
C THR A 38 5.75 -1.41 -4.26
N VAL A 39 4.46 -1.18 -4.01
CA VAL A 39 4.06 -0.51 -2.76
C VAL A 39 4.35 -1.37 -1.54
N ARG A 40 4.11 -2.68 -1.62
CA ARG A 40 4.35 -3.61 -0.50
C ARG A 40 5.83 -3.90 -0.24
N SER A 41 6.72 -3.71 -1.21
CA SER A 41 8.16 -3.88 -0.97
C SER A 41 8.75 -2.86 0.02
N PHE A 42 8.04 -1.77 0.28
CA PHE A 42 8.43 -0.76 1.28
C PHE A 42 7.88 -1.03 2.69
N ASP A 43 7.15 -2.13 2.90
CA ASP A 43 6.47 -2.45 4.17
C ASP A 43 5.70 -1.25 4.78
N PRO A 44 4.69 -0.71 4.07
CA PRO A 44 4.03 0.53 4.46
C PRO A 44 3.20 0.37 5.74
N CYS A 45 3.70 0.93 6.85
CA CYS A 45 2.93 1.09 8.08
C CYS A 45 2.24 2.47 8.13
N LEU A 46 1.00 2.55 7.66
CA LEU A 46 0.22 3.80 7.70
C LEU A 46 0.01 4.36 9.13
N PRO A 47 -0.26 3.56 10.17
CA PRO A 47 -0.34 4.07 11.53
C PRO A 47 0.98 4.71 12.00
N CYS A 48 2.12 4.16 11.57
CA CYS A 48 3.44 4.70 11.86
C CYS A 48 3.68 6.01 11.10
N GLY A 49 3.25 6.07 9.83
CA GLY A 49 3.46 7.22 8.94
C GLY A 49 2.69 8.49 9.33
N VAL A 50 1.57 8.36 10.05
CA VAL A 50 0.77 9.51 10.52
C VAL A 50 0.61 9.57 12.04
N HIS A 51 1.32 8.68 12.77
CA HIS A 51 1.29 8.56 14.22
C HIS A 51 -0.13 8.45 14.80
N MET A 52 -0.93 7.50 14.29
CA MET A 52 -2.31 7.35 14.74
C MET A 52 -2.37 7.04 16.24
N TYR A 53 -2.98 7.95 17.01
CA TYR A 53 -3.17 7.80 18.46
C TYR A 53 -4.66 7.61 18.79
N VAL A 54 -5.00 6.55 19.53
CA VAL A 54 -6.39 6.13 19.81
C VAL A 54 -6.90 6.63 21.18
N GLY A 55 -6.11 7.41 21.94
CA GLY A 55 -6.54 7.96 23.24
C GLY A 55 -6.99 6.89 24.24
N LYS A 56 -8.16 7.07 24.88
CA LYS A 56 -8.81 6.09 25.77
C LYS A 56 -9.66 5.04 25.03
N GLY A 57 -9.65 5.03 23.70
CA GLY A 57 -10.40 4.07 22.89
C GLY A 57 -9.85 2.65 23.03
N LYS A 58 -10.69 1.64 22.79
CA LYS A 58 -10.22 0.24 22.73
C LYS A 58 -9.23 0.09 21.57
N THR A 59 -8.06 -0.47 21.85
CA THR A 59 -7.14 -0.94 20.80
C THR A 59 -7.87 -2.01 19.99
N LEU A 60 -8.26 -1.67 18.76
CA LEU A 60 -8.73 -2.66 17.80
C LEU A 60 -7.50 -3.34 17.21
N THR A 61 -7.14 -4.49 17.75
CA THR A 61 -6.09 -5.34 17.19
C THR A 61 -6.63 -6.03 15.94
N THR A 62 -6.75 -5.29 14.85
CA THR A 62 -7.11 -5.86 13.55
C THR A 62 -5.85 -6.41 12.90
N LEU A 63 -5.57 -7.69 13.14
CA LEU A 63 -4.62 -8.44 12.33
C LEU A 63 -5.14 -8.45 10.89
N HIS A 64 -4.54 -7.63 10.04
CA HIS A 64 -4.69 -7.82 8.61
C HIS A 64 -3.92 -9.10 8.27
N SER A 65 -4.65 -10.21 8.18
CA SER A 65 -4.09 -11.37 7.51
C SER A 65 -3.66 -10.91 6.12
N PRO A 66 -2.40 -11.16 5.69
CA PRO A 66 -2.04 -10.92 4.31
C PRO A 66 -3.07 -11.68 3.48
N THR A 67 -3.76 -10.98 2.60
CA THR A 67 -4.87 -11.48 1.77
C THR A 67 -4.49 -12.61 0.81
N TYR A 68 -3.32 -13.23 1.03
CA TYR A 68 -2.74 -14.33 0.27
C TYR A 68 -2.46 -15.58 1.12
N GLY A 69 -3.06 -15.73 2.31
CA GLY A 69 -2.85 -16.92 3.16
C GLY A 69 -3.98 -17.34 4.10
N ALA A 70 -5.10 -16.61 4.17
CA ALA A 70 -6.13 -16.85 5.18
C ALA A 70 -7.22 -17.88 4.81
N ASN A 71 -7.17 -18.49 3.62
CA ASN A 71 -8.19 -19.43 3.13
C ASN A 71 -7.64 -20.84 2.83
N HIS A 72 -6.61 -21.29 3.56
CA HIS A 72 -6.20 -22.70 3.58
C HIS A 72 -6.01 -23.14 5.03
N GLY A 73 -7.11 -23.57 5.63
CA GLY A 73 -7.20 -24.16 6.97
C GLY A 73 -8.63 -24.54 7.28
#